data_AF-A0A834BR87-F1
#
_entry.id   AF-A0A834BR87-F1
#
_cell.length_a   1.000
_cell.length_b   1.000
_cell.length_c   1.000
_cell.angle_alpha   90.00
_cell.angle_beta   90.00
_cell.angle_gamma   90.00
#
_symmetry.space_group_name_H-M   'P 1'
#
loop_
_entity.id
_entity.type
_entity.pdbx_description
1 polymer ?
#
loop_
_entity_poly.entity_id
_entity_poly.type
_entity_poly.pdbx_seq_one_letter_code
_entity_poly.pdbx_strand_id
1 'polypeptide(L)' 'MTLNIEGLLVYFPYDYIYPEQYSYMLELKRTLDAKGHGVLEMPSGTGKTISLLSLIVAYQRVSPALPENFC' A
#
# COMPACT_ATOMS: atom_id res chain seq x y z
N MET A 1 0.47 10.58 -9.58
CA MET A 1 1.58 11.02 -8.69
C MET A 1 2.45 9.83 -8.28
N THR A 2 3.76 10.04 -8.03
CA THR A 2 4.65 9.01 -7.44
C THR A 2 4.92 9.34 -5.98
N LEU A 3 4.69 8.37 -5.09
CA LEU A 3 4.89 8.50 -3.65
C LEU A 3 6.05 7.62 -3.19
N ASN A 4 6.80 8.07 -2.20
CA ASN A 4 7.81 7.27 -1.52
C ASN A 4 7.28 6.84 -0.15
N ILE A 5 7.00 5.54 0.01
CA ILE A 5 6.56 4.94 1.27
C ILE A 5 7.73 4.13 1.84
N GLU A 6 8.53 4.75 2.71
CA GLU A 6 9.71 4.13 3.35
C GLU A 6 10.63 3.37 2.36
N GLY A 7 10.98 4.02 1.25
CA GLY A 7 11.86 3.46 0.22
C GLY A 7 11.14 2.71 -0.90
N LEU A 8 9.83 2.44 -0.78
CA LEU A 8 9.01 1.88 -1.85
C LEU A 8 8.41 2.98 -2.71
N LEU A 9 8.68 2.95 -4.03
CA LEU A 9 8.05 3.85 -4.98
C LEU A 9 6.66 3.33 -5.37
N VAL A 10 5.63 4.09 -5.01
CA VAL A 10 4.22 3.78 -5.24
C VAL A 10 3.64 4.70 -6.30
N TYR A 11 3.09 4.12 -7.37
CA TYR A 11 2.32 4.87 -8.36
C TYR A 11 0.89 5.05 -7.87
N PHE A 12 0.54 6.29 -7.54
CA PHE A 12 -0.80 6.67 -7.11
C PHE A 12 -1.56 7.31 -8.27
N PRO A 13 -2.78 6.85 -8.60
CA PRO A 13 -3.49 7.22 -9.83
C PRO A 13 -4.13 8.61 -9.78
N TYR A 14 -4.00 9.32 -8.66
CA TYR A 14 -4.48 10.70 -8.50
C TYR A 14 -3.32 11.65 -8.23
N ASP A 15 -3.53 12.93 -8.52
CA ASP A 15 -2.53 13.98 -8.30
C ASP A 15 -2.48 14.49 -6.86
N TYR A 16 -3.45 14.09 -6.04
CA TYR A 16 -3.54 14.42 -4.64
C TYR A 16 -3.75 13.16 -3.78
N ILE A 17 -3.15 13.15 -2.60
CA ILE A 17 -3.31 12.10 -1.59
C ILE A 17 -3.71 12.74 -0.26
N TYR A 18 -4.68 12.13 0.43
CA TYR A 18 -5.04 12.55 1.78
C TYR A 18 -4.02 12.06 2.82
N PRO A 19 -3.77 12.81 3.91
CA PRO A 19 -2.85 12.38 4.97
C PRO A 19 -3.17 11.00 5.53
N GLU A 20 -4.45 10.67 5.73
CA GLU A 20 -4.90 9.36 6.20
C GLU A 20 -4.59 8.22 5.23
N GLN A 21 -4.64 8.45 3.91
CA GLN A 21 -4.25 7.46 2.91
C GLN A 21 -2.75 7.17 2.96
N TYR A 22 -1.94 8.20 3.18
CA TYR A 22 -0.49 8.05 3.32
C TYR A 22 -0.15 7.24 4.58
N SER A 23 -0.75 7.59 5.72
CA SER A 23 -0.59 6.86 6.98
C SER A 23 -1.05 5.41 6.85
N TYR A 24 -2.17 5.16 6.14
CA TYR A 24 -2.66 3.82 5.87
C TYR A 24 -1.66 2.99 5.06
N MET A 25 -1.07 3.57 4.01
CA MET A 25 -0.05 2.88 3.21
C MET A 25 1.24 2.61 3.99
N LEU A 26 1.62 3.51 4.90
CA LEU A 26 2.78 3.34 5.77
C LEU A 26 2.62 2.10 6.68
N GLU A 27 1.50 2.02 7.40
CA GLU A 27 1.20 0.90 8.31
C GLU A 27 0.99 -0.41 7.56
N LEU A 28 0.37 -0.36 6.38
CA LEU A 28 0.24 -1.51 5.51
C LEU A 28 1.60 -2.04 5.04
N LYS A 29 2.53 -1.17 4.62
CA LYS A 29 3.88 -1.59 4.24
C LYS A 29 4.59 -2.27 5.40
N ARG A 30 4.56 -1.66 6.60
CA ARG A 30 5.17 -2.23 7.80
C ARG A 30 4.61 -3.60 8.14
N THR A 31 3.30 -3.80 7.97
CA THR A 31 2.64 -5.10 8.16
C THR A 31 3.17 -6.15 7.16
N LEU A 32 3.32 -5.77 5.89
CA LEU A 32 3.86 -6.64 4.84
C LEU A 32 5.35 -6.97 5.07
N ASP A 33 6.15 -5.98 5.47
CA ASP A 33 7.58 -6.15 5.78
C ASP A 33 7.79 -7.11 6.96
N ALA A 34 6.93 -7.01 7.98
CA ALA A 34 6.94 -7.90 9.14
C ALA A 34 6.47 -9.33 8.82
N LYS A 35 5.93 -9.58 7.61
CA LYS A 35 5.31 -10.85 7.18
C LYS A 35 4.22 -11.34 8.15
N GLY A 36 3.50 -10.40 8.77
CA GLY A 36 2.48 -10.67 9.77
C GLY A 36 1.07 -10.35 9.30
N HIS A 37 0.08 -10.58 10.18
CA HIS A 37 -1.29 -10.14 9.97
C HIS A 37 -1.53 -8.79 10.66
N GLY A 38 -2.23 -7.87 9.99
CA GLY A 38 -2.57 -6.56 10.54
C GLY A 38 -4.03 -6.23 10.28
N VAL A 39 -4.65 -5.52 11.22
CA VAL A 39 -6.01 -4.98 11.09
C VAL A 39 -5.90 -3.47 10.95
N LEU A 40 -6.25 -2.95 9.78
CA LEU A 40 -6.14 -1.53 9.46
C LEU A 40 -7.52 -0.93 9.20
N GLU A 41 -7.90 0.03 10.05
CA GLU A 41 -9.14 0.79 9.93
C GLU A 41 -8.87 2.12 9.20
N MET A 42 -9.78 2.50 8.30
CA MET A 42 -9.84 3.84 7.72
C MET A 42 -11.31 4.15 7.44
N PRO A 43 -11.80 5.38 7.71
CA PRO A 43 -13.19 5.76 7.49
C PRO A 43 -13.64 5.57 6.04
N SER A 44 -14.95 5.36 5.83
CA SER A 44 -15.52 5.20 4.48
C SER A 44 -15.41 6.49 3.66
N GLY A 45 -15.37 6.36 2.33
CA GLY A 45 -15.31 7.50 1.40
C GLY A 45 -13.92 8.12 1.20
N THR A 46 -12.88 7.64 1.89
CA THR A 46 -11.51 8.20 1.83
C THR A 46 -10.57 7.48 0.87
N GLY A 47 -11.08 6.62 -0.02
CA GLY A 47 -10.25 5.92 -1.01
C GLY A 47 -9.33 4.82 -0.44
N LYS A 48 -9.81 4.04 0.54
CA LYS A 48 -9.10 2.88 1.10
C LYS A 48 -8.69 1.87 0.03
N THR A 49 -9.62 1.54 -0.86
CA THR A 49 -9.40 0.54 -1.91
C THR A 49 -8.25 0.93 -2.82
N ILE A 50 -8.19 2.21 -3.25
CA ILE A 50 -7.14 2.64 -4.17
C ILE A 50 -5.78 2.70 -3.47
N SER A 51 -5.73 3.16 -2.22
CA SER A 51 -4.49 3.21 -1.43
C SER A 51 -3.92 1.82 -1.19
N LEU A 52 -4.80 0.86 -0.85
CA LEU A 52 -4.48 -0.56 -0.69
C LEU A 52 -3.90 -1.15 -1.99
N LEU A 53 -4.61 -1.00 -3.11
CA LEU A 53 -4.18 -1.57 -4.40
C LEU A 53 -2.88 -0.95 -4.90
N SER A 54 -2.73 0.38 -4.82
CA SER A 54 -1.51 1.06 -5.25
C SER A 54 -0.28 0.58 -4.50
N LEU A 55 -0.35 0.45 -3.17
CA LEU A 55 0.77 -0.03 -2.38
C LEU A 55 1.07 -1.51 -2.66
N ILE A 56 0.03 -2.37 -2.67
CA ILE A 56 0.22 -3.81 -2.90
C ILE A 56 0.93 -4.01 -4.23
N VAL A 57 0.41 -3.47 -5.34
CA VAL A 57 1.00 -3.63 -6.67
C VAL A 57 2.45 -3.16 -6.72
N ALA A 58 2.76 -2.02 -6.11
CA ALA A 58 4.14 -1.53 -6.00
C ALA A 58 5.04 -2.50 -5.21
N TYR A 59 4.54 -3.02 -4.09
CA TYR A 59 5.24 -3.98 -3.24
C TYR A 59 5.53 -5.30 -3.99
N GLN A 60 4.56 -5.82 -4.75
CA GLN A 60 4.75 -7.04 -5.55
C GLN A 60 5.79 -6.83 -6.65
N ARG A 61 5.86 -5.64 -7.26
CA ARG A 61 6.80 -5.34 -8.34
C ARG A 61 8.25 -5.38 -7.89
N VAL A 62 8.54 -4.98 -6.65
CA VAL A 62 9.92 -4.95 -6.11
C VAL A 62 10.28 -6.23 -5.35
N SER A 63 9.29 -7.00 -4.91
CA SER A 63 9.48 -8.23 -4.15
C SER A 63 9.16 -9.46 -5.03
N PRO A 64 10.16 -10.10 -5.65
CA PRO A 64 9.96 -11.29 -6.49
C PRO A 64 9.52 -12.55 -5.71
N ALA A 65 9.24 -12.44 -4.42
CA ALA A 65 8.99 -13.57 -3.50
C ALA A 65 7.51 -13.72 -3.08
N LEU A 66 6.57 -13.29 -3.90
CA LEU A 66 5.17 -13.71 -3.71
C LEU A 66 5.02 -15.13 -4.28
N PRO A 67 4.67 -16.13 -3.45
CA PRO A 67 4.46 -17.49 -3.94
C PRO A 67 3.35 -17.50 -4.99
N GLU A 68 3.50 -18.33 -6.02
CA GLU A 68 2.66 -18.47 -7.22
C GLU A 68 1.15 -18.72 -6.95
N ASN A 69 0.72 -18.85 -5.69
CA ASN A 69 -0.61 -19.28 -5.29
C ASN A 69 -1.65 -18.15 -5.18
N PHE A 70 -1.41 -17.00 -5.80
CA PHE A 70 -2.40 -15.91 -5.93
C PHE A 70 -2.85 -15.67 -7.38
N CYS A 71 -2.59 -16.62 -8.28
CA CYS A 71 -3.23 -16.69 -9.59
C CYS A 71 -4.06 -17.97 -9.72
#